data_AF-A0A414AY08-F1
#
_entry.id   AF-A0A414AY08-F1
#
_cell.length_a   1.000
_cell.length_b   1.000
_cell.length_c   1.000
_cell.angle_alpha   90.00
_cell.angle_beta   90.00
_cell.angle_gamma   90.00
#
_symmetry.space_group_name_H-M   'P 1'
#
loop_
_entity.id
_entity.type
_entity.pdbx_description
1 polymer ?
#
loop_
_entity_poly.entity_id
_entity_poly.type
_entity_poly.pdbx_seq_one_letter_code
_entity_poly.pdbx_strand_id
1 'polypeptide(L)'
;MISAFWEMFKPLYAVDTLEGYTENEIVYLKELFGALPQVLEDYYRAAGRTKAFHCVQDIWILPEHFQKWEWLWEPEYLILLNENQGVCRAGIRREDLMLPDPPVYVTEDDKNWTLCAPTTSEFLSAALAYECVFTFECNPEEFYWLTEEELGLIQSKLTKLPFEITNWLCGMRITLYSNEPDNMVAVMDCGDGELHGDGELQMLYGAASEASYASLMSVLEGVGEAI
;
A
#
# COMPACT_ATOMS: atom_id res chain seq x y z
N MET A 1 3.55 4.52 -21.52
CA MET A 1 4.09 3.22 -21.06
C MET A 1 3.94 3.11 -19.54
N ILE A 2 2.75 3.45 -19.02
CA ILE A 2 2.40 3.40 -17.59
C ILE A 2 1.41 2.24 -17.33
N SER A 3 0.63 1.82 -18.33
CA SER A 3 -0.22 0.62 -18.20
C SER A 3 0.59 -0.66 -17.90
N ALA A 4 1.80 -0.79 -18.43
CA ALA A 4 2.67 -1.94 -18.18
C ALA A 4 3.24 -1.97 -16.76
N PHE A 5 3.26 -0.83 -16.06
CA PHE A 5 3.76 -0.77 -14.69
C PHE A 5 2.80 -1.49 -13.74
N TRP A 6 1.50 -1.23 -13.85
CA TRP A 6 0.49 -1.85 -12.99
C TRP A 6 0.31 -3.36 -13.22
N GLU A 7 0.74 -3.88 -14.37
CA GLU A 7 0.69 -5.32 -14.67
C GLU A 7 1.47 -6.16 -13.64
N MET A 8 2.44 -5.59 -12.92
CA MET A 8 3.18 -6.30 -11.86
C MET A 8 2.28 -6.77 -10.71
N PHE A 9 1.12 -6.12 -10.49
CA PHE A 9 0.20 -6.45 -9.40
C PHE A 9 -0.77 -7.59 -9.75
N LYS A 10 -0.93 -7.91 -11.04
CA LYS A 10 -1.80 -9.00 -11.47
C LYS A 10 -1.49 -10.35 -10.82
N PRO A 11 -0.23 -10.82 -10.81
CA PRO A 11 0.12 -12.06 -10.12
C PRO A 11 -0.15 -11.98 -8.60
N LEU A 12 0.16 -10.86 -7.95
CA LEU A 12 -0.07 -10.67 -6.51
C LEU A 12 -1.55 -10.78 -6.11
N TYR A 13 -2.45 -10.27 -6.95
CA TYR A 13 -3.89 -10.30 -6.70
C TYR A 13 -4.62 -11.45 -7.42
N ALA A 14 -3.89 -12.37 -8.05
CA ALA A 14 -4.45 -13.47 -8.85
C ALA A 14 -5.52 -13.02 -9.88
N VAL A 15 -5.26 -11.93 -10.62
CA VAL A 15 -6.18 -11.39 -11.64
C VAL A 15 -5.59 -11.45 -13.05
N ASP A 16 -6.42 -11.83 -14.03
CA ASP A 16 -6.02 -11.89 -15.44
C ASP A 16 -6.01 -10.54 -16.14
N THR A 17 -6.80 -9.58 -15.64
CA THR A 17 -6.98 -8.26 -16.24
C THR A 17 -7.11 -7.18 -15.18
N LEU A 18 -6.59 -6.00 -15.49
CA LEU A 18 -6.81 -4.78 -14.70
C LEU A 18 -7.98 -4.00 -15.29
N GLU A 19 -8.75 -3.37 -14.42
CA GLU A 19 -9.91 -2.56 -14.80
C GLU A 19 -9.72 -1.11 -14.36
N GLY A 20 -9.99 -0.17 -15.26
CA GLY A 20 -9.92 1.25 -14.99
C GLY A 20 -11.28 1.95 -14.98
N TYR A 21 -11.26 3.20 -14.55
CA TYR A 21 -12.40 4.11 -14.62
C TYR A 21 -12.58 4.68 -16.04
N THR A 22 -13.81 5.06 -16.33
CA THR A 22 -14.16 5.73 -17.59
C THR A 22 -13.70 7.18 -17.59
N GLU A 23 -13.56 7.76 -18.79
CA GLU A 23 -13.23 9.18 -18.96
C GLU A 23 -14.16 10.10 -18.17
N ASN A 24 -15.46 9.81 -18.13
CA ASN A 24 -16.44 10.64 -17.44
C ASN A 24 -16.22 10.62 -15.91
N GLU A 25 -15.81 9.48 -15.35
CA GLU A 25 -15.52 9.35 -13.92
C GLU A 25 -14.22 10.09 -13.55
N ILE A 26 -13.21 10.05 -14.42
CA ILE A 26 -11.96 10.81 -14.24
C ILE A 26 -12.22 12.31 -14.37
N VAL A 27 -13.04 12.75 -15.34
CA VAL A 27 -13.43 14.16 -15.50
C VAL A 27 -14.16 14.65 -14.25
N TYR A 28 -15.06 13.86 -13.69
CA TYR A 28 -15.74 14.21 -12.44
C TYR A 28 -14.76 14.51 -11.30
N LEU A 29 -13.72 13.67 -11.12
CA LEU A 29 -12.68 13.94 -10.12
C LEU A 29 -11.90 15.23 -10.40
N LYS A 30 -11.57 15.49 -11.67
CA LYS A 30 -10.88 16.73 -12.06
C LYS A 30 -11.72 17.96 -11.79
N GLU A 31 -13.03 17.91 -12.05
CA GLU A 31 -13.95 19.01 -11.74
C GLU A 31 -14.06 19.26 -10.23
N LEU A 32 -14.06 18.17 -9.45
CA LEU A 32 -14.15 18.21 -8.00
C LEU A 32 -12.92 18.85 -7.34
N PHE A 33 -11.72 18.47 -7.80
CA PHE A 33 -10.46 18.89 -7.20
C PHE A 33 -9.77 20.03 -7.95
N GLY A 34 -10.30 20.45 -9.10
CA GLY A 34 -9.70 21.44 -10.01
C GLY A 34 -8.55 20.89 -10.85
N ALA A 35 -7.76 19.96 -10.29
CA ALA A 35 -6.70 19.23 -10.97
C ALA A 35 -6.59 17.81 -10.40
N LEU A 36 -6.01 16.91 -11.19
CA LEU A 36 -5.68 15.55 -10.77
C LEU A 36 -4.26 15.24 -11.26
N PRO A 37 -3.36 14.75 -10.40
CA PRO A 37 -2.00 14.36 -10.80
C PRO A 37 -2.02 13.33 -11.94
N GLN A 38 -1.08 13.47 -12.87
CA GLN A 38 -0.99 12.59 -14.03
C GLN A 38 -0.87 11.12 -13.64
N VAL A 39 -0.04 10.81 -12.64
CA VAL A 39 0.13 9.44 -12.13
C VAL A 39 -1.16 8.84 -11.58
N LEU A 40 -1.98 9.64 -10.90
CA LEU A 40 -3.22 9.19 -10.29
C LEU A 40 -4.30 9.00 -11.36
N GLU A 41 -4.35 9.89 -12.35
CA GLU A 41 -5.16 9.70 -13.54
C GLU A 41 -4.78 8.41 -14.30
N ASP A 42 -3.49 8.16 -14.51
CA ASP A 42 -3.02 6.98 -15.23
C ASP A 42 -3.32 5.69 -14.46
N TYR A 43 -3.17 5.71 -13.13
CA TYR A 43 -3.60 4.62 -12.25
C TYR A 43 -5.10 4.37 -12.36
N TYR A 44 -5.93 5.41 -12.18
CA TYR A 44 -7.38 5.25 -12.26
C TYR A 44 -7.83 4.75 -13.63
N ARG A 45 -7.23 5.23 -14.72
CA ARG A 45 -7.56 4.78 -16.08
C ARG A 45 -7.11 3.35 -16.37
N ALA A 46 -6.02 2.87 -15.75
CA ALA A 46 -5.46 1.56 -16.04
C ALA A 46 -5.97 0.45 -15.10
N ALA A 47 -6.07 0.72 -13.80
CA ALA A 47 -6.20 -0.33 -12.79
C ALA A 47 -7.06 0.04 -11.57
N GLY A 48 -7.40 1.31 -11.37
CA GLY A 48 -8.05 1.77 -10.13
C GLY A 48 -9.45 1.21 -9.86
N ARG A 49 -10.08 0.53 -10.83
CA ARG A 49 -11.38 -0.14 -10.68
C ARG A 49 -11.25 -1.66 -10.49
N THR A 50 -10.02 -2.19 -10.49
CA THR A 50 -9.76 -3.62 -10.31
C THR A 50 -10.32 -4.07 -8.97
N LYS A 51 -11.35 -4.92 -8.98
CA LYS A 51 -12.11 -5.31 -7.79
C LYS A 51 -11.22 -5.89 -6.68
N ALA A 52 -10.22 -6.70 -7.05
CA ALA A 52 -9.32 -7.35 -6.09
C ALA A 52 -8.53 -6.34 -5.24
N PHE A 53 -8.21 -5.16 -5.79
CA PHE A 53 -7.52 -4.10 -5.03
C PHE A 53 -8.38 -3.50 -3.91
N HIS A 54 -9.69 -3.74 -3.95
CA HIS A 54 -10.68 -3.19 -3.00
C HIS A 54 -11.27 -4.25 -2.07
N CYS A 55 -10.73 -5.47 -2.09
CA CYS A 55 -11.09 -6.56 -1.18
C CYS A 55 -9.92 -6.86 -0.23
N VAL A 56 -9.29 -5.80 0.28
CA VAL A 56 -8.08 -5.80 1.11
C VAL A 56 -8.41 -5.31 2.53
N GLN A 57 -7.40 -5.11 3.37
CA GLN A 57 -7.60 -4.66 4.75
C GLN A 57 -8.11 -3.21 4.78
N ASP A 58 -7.40 -2.30 4.11
CA ASP A 58 -7.69 -0.87 4.17
C ASP A 58 -8.64 -0.41 3.05
N ILE A 59 -9.17 0.80 3.22
CA ILE A 59 -10.19 1.36 2.34
C ILE A 59 -9.55 2.33 1.35
N TRP A 60 -9.37 1.86 0.11
CA TRP A 60 -9.05 2.73 -1.02
C TRP A 60 -10.19 3.71 -1.27
N ILE A 61 -9.85 4.98 -1.40
CA ILE A 61 -10.83 6.02 -1.71
C ILE A 61 -11.05 6.08 -3.21
N LEU A 62 -12.28 5.74 -3.61
CA LEU A 62 -12.70 5.62 -5.00
C LEU A 62 -13.43 6.89 -5.45
N PRO A 63 -13.48 7.17 -6.77
CA PRO A 63 -14.23 8.29 -7.33
C PRO A 63 -15.66 8.42 -6.80
N GLU A 64 -16.38 7.29 -6.66
CA GLU A 64 -17.75 7.26 -6.15
C GLU A 64 -17.86 7.55 -4.65
N HIS A 65 -16.79 7.42 -3.87
CA HIS A 65 -16.80 7.70 -2.44
C HIS A 65 -16.91 9.20 -2.17
N PHE A 66 -16.28 10.04 -3.00
CA PHE A 66 -16.38 11.50 -2.89
C PHE A 66 -17.81 12.03 -3.06
N GLN A 67 -18.67 11.31 -3.78
CA GLN A 67 -20.10 11.67 -3.90
C GLN A 67 -20.93 11.32 -2.66
N LYS A 68 -20.43 10.39 -1.82
CA LYS A 68 -21.21 9.76 -0.76
C LYS A 68 -20.79 10.18 0.63
N TRP A 69 -19.50 10.46 0.84
CA TRP A 69 -18.93 10.64 2.16
C TRP A 69 -18.47 12.08 2.39
N GLU A 70 -19.17 12.80 3.26
CA GLU A 70 -18.89 14.20 3.57
C GLU A 70 -17.50 14.42 4.20
N TRP A 71 -16.97 13.43 4.93
CA TRP A 71 -15.65 13.53 5.54
C TRP A 71 -14.51 13.51 4.51
N LEU A 72 -14.74 13.04 3.28
CA LEU A 72 -13.73 13.09 2.21
C LEU A 72 -13.53 14.49 1.62
N TRP A 73 -14.38 15.45 2.00
CA TRP A 73 -14.29 16.83 1.54
C TRP A 73 -13.27 17.62 2.35
N GLU A 74 -12.13 16.98 2.64
CA GLU A 74 -11.01 17.60 3.32
C GLU A 74 -10.53 18.82 2.53
N PRO A 75 -10.50 20.02 3.13
CA PRO A 75 -10.28 21.26 2.41
C PRO A 75 -8.87 21.36 1.84
N GLU A 76 -7.91 20.66 2.42
CA GLU A 76 -6.48 20.78 2.11
C GLU A 76 -5.89 19.53 1.46
N TYR A 77 -6.61 18.39 1.45
CA TYR A 77 -6.09 17.12 0.93
C TYR A 77 -7.08 16.40 0.01
N LEU A 78 -6.54 15.61 -0.91
CA LEU A 78 -7.24 14.54 -1.63
C LEU A 78 -6.84 13.22 -0.97
N ILE A 79 -7.77 12.56 -0.29
CA ILE A 79 -7.52 11.30 0.43
C ILE A 79 -7.45 10.14 -0.56
N LEU A 80 -6.43 9.30 -0.43
CA LEU A 80 -6.18 8.13 -1.28
C LEU A 80 -6.53 6.81 -0.60
N LEU A 81 -6.14 6.67 0.67
CA LEU A 81 -6.28 5.44 1.46
C LEU A 81 -6.67 5.83 2.89
N ASN A 82 -7.61 5.07 3.46
CA ASN A 82 -8.01 5.19 4.85
C ASN A 82 -7.85 3.83 5.50
N GLU A 83 -7.06 3.77 6.56
CA GLU A 83 -6.91 2.58 7.39
C GLU A 83 -8.30 2.09 7.85
N ASN A 84 -8.50 0.77 7.92
CA ASN A 84 -9.81 0.14 8.14
C ASN A 84 -10.60 0.68 9.37
N GLN A 85 -9.93 1.02 10.47
CA GLN A 85 -10.54 1.62 11.66
C GLN A 85 -10.65 3.15 11.59
N GLY A 86 -10.07 3.76 10.56
CA GLY A 86 -10.06 5.20 10.33
C GLY A 86 -9.10 5.95 11.24
N VAL A 87 -8.09 5.25 11.80
CA VAL A 87 -7.09 5.86 12.69
C VAL A 87 -5.91 6.48 11.93
N CYS A 88 -5.71 6.10 10.67
CA CYS A 88 -4.70 6.70 9.80
C CYS A 88 -5.25 6.92 8.38
N ARG A 89 -4.87 8.02 7.74
CA ARG A 89 -5.26 8.37 6.36
C ARG A 89 -4.07 8.85 5.58
N ALA A 90 -3.96 8.44 4.32
CA ALA A 90 -3.01 8.99 3.36
C ALA A 90 -3.70 9.89 2.34
N GLY A 91 -3.06 11.00 1.97
CA GLY A 91 -3.58 11.92 0.97
C GLY A 91 -2.52 12.83 0.35
N ILE A 92 -2.88 13.41 -0.79
CA ILE A 92 -2.08 14.40 -1.52
C ILE A 92 -2.56 15.80 -1.11
N ARG A 93 -1.64 16.73 -0.83
CA ARG A 93 -2.01 18.13 -0.59
C ARG A 93 -2.66 18.72 -1.83
N ARG A 94 -3.75 19.47 -1.66
CA ARG A 94 -4.46 20.11 -2.77
C ARG A 94 -3.58 21.07 -3.57
N GLU A 95 -2.66 21.78 -2.92
CA GLU A 95 -1.71 22.67 -3.59
C GLU A 95 -0.73 21.92 -4.52
N ASP A 96 -0.49 20.63 -4.24
CA ASP A 96 0.43 19.79 -4.98
C ASP A 96 -0.25 19.04 -6.14
N LEU A 97 -1.57 19.14 -6.32
CA LEU A 97 -2.32 18.39 -7.35
C LEU A 97 -1.92 18.73 -8.80
N MET A 98 -1.23 19.84 -9.00
CA MET A 98 -0.68 20.24 -10.30
C MET A 98 0.66 19.57 -10.63
N LEU A 99 1.32 18.96 -9.63
CA LEU A 99 2.52 18.16 -9.87
C LEU A 99 2.12 16.85 -10.59
N PRO A 100 2.94 16.35 -11.52
CA PRO A 100 2.63 15.12 -12.23
C PRO A 100 2.61 13.89 -11.31
N ASP A 101 3.46 13.91 -10.27
CA ASP A 101 3.63 12.84 -9.30
C ASP A 101 3.97 13.42 -7.91
N PRO A 102 2.97 13.97 -7.19
CA PRO A 102 3.17 14.71 -5.95
C PRO A 102 3.49 13.79 -4.76
N PRO A 103 4.06 14.34 -3.67
CA PRO A 103 4.22 13.61 -2.42
C PRO A 103 2.88 13.21 -1.80
N VAL A 104 2.91 12.15 -1.00
CA VAL A 104 1.77 11.68 -0.20
C VAL A 104 2.09 11.86 1.27
N TYR A 105 1.11 12.35 2.02
CA TYR A 105 1.19 12.61 3.45
C TYR A 105 0.20 11.74 4.20
N VAL A 106 0.48 11.48 5.47
CA VAL A 106 -0.38 10.73 6.37
C VAL A 106 -0.75 11.55 7.61
N THR A 107 -1.94 11.27 8.15
CA THR A 107 -2.42 11.86 9.39
C THR A 107 -3.14 10.82 10.26
N GLU A 108 -3.06 11.01 11.57
CA GLU A 108 -3.81 10.24 12.59
C GLU A 108 -4.83 11.10 13.35
N ASP A 109 -4.80 12.41 13.15
CA ASP A 109 -5.62 13.38 13.91
C ASP A 109 -6.25 14.49 13.06
N ASP A 110 -6.14 14.37 11.73
CA ASP A 110 -6.57 15.32 10.70
C ASP A 110 -5.93 16.72 10.78
N LYS A 111 -4.93 16.91 11.65
CA LYS A 111 -4.28 18.21 11.89
C LYS A 111 -2.81 18.16 11.53
N ASN A 112 -2.13 17.09 11.93
CA ASN A 112 -0.72 16.89 11.72
C ASN A 112 -0.54 15.91 10.57
N TRP A 113 0.05 16.41 9.49
CA TRP A 113 0.30 15.66 8.27
C TRP A 113 1.80 15.48 8.06
N THR A 114 2.25 14.23 8.05
CA THR A 114 3.66 13.86 7.91
C THR A 114 3.91 13.24 6.55
N LEU A 115 5.09 13.49 5.96
CA LEU A 115 5.43 12.90 4.67
C LEU A 115 5.49 11.38 4.78
N CYS A 116 4.78 10.70 3.90
CA CYS A 116 4.64 9.24 3.92
C CYS A 116 5.40 8.58 2.77
N ALA A 117 5.27 9.15 1.57
CA ALA A 117 6.02 8.77 0.39
C ALA A 117 6.40 10.02 -0.41
N PRO A 118 7.59 10.05 -1.04
CA PRO A 118 8.05 11.22 -1.77
C PRO A 118 7.27 11.45 -3.08
N THR A 119 6.59 10.41 -3.59
CA THR A 119 5.77 10.46 -4.80
C THR A 119 4.51 9.60 -4.65
N THR A 120 3.50 9.89 -5.46
CA THR A 120 2.23 9.16 -5.48
C THR A 120 2.41 7.81 -6.16
N SER A 121 3.27 7.70 -7.19
CA SER A 121 3.61 6.40 -7.80
C SER A 121 4.22 5.44 -6.77
N GLU A 122 5.14 5.94 -5.94
CA GLU A 122 5.76 5.14 -4.87
C GLU A 122 4.75 4.72 -3.82
N PHE A 123 3.89 5.64 -3.35
CA PHE A 123 2.82 5.33 -2.40
C PHE A 123 1.86 4.27 -2.95
N LEU A 124 1.32 4.47 -4.16
CA LEU A 124 0.39 3.53 -4.78
C LEU A 124 1.02 2.13 -4.91
N SER A 125 2.30 2.08 -5.30
CA SER A 125 2.99 0.80 -5.48
C SER A 125 3.22 0.07 -4.16
N ALA A 126 3.70 0.79 -3.14
CA ALA A 126 3.96 0.24 -1.83
C ALA A 126 2.67 -0.17 -1.12
N ALA A 127 1.62 0.66 -1.18
CA ALA A 127 0.33 0.36 -0.56
C ALA A 127 -0.35 -0.84 -1.23
N LEU A 128 -0.39 -0.92 -2.57
CA LEU A 128 -0.96 -2.10 -3.25
C LEU A 128 -0.19 -3.39 -2.91
N ALA A 129 1.14 -3.34 -2.89
CA ALA A 129 1.93 -4.53 -2.54
C ALA A 129 1.83 -4.89 -1.05
N TYR A 130 1.64 -3.92 -0.15
CA TYR A 130 1.37 -4.18 1.26
C TYR A 130 -0.03 -4.80 1.47
N GLU A 131 -1.06 -4.17 0.90
CA GLU A 131 -2.45 -4.60 1.03
C GLU A 131 -2.69 -6.02 0.49
N CYS A 132 -1.96 -6.43 -0.56
CA CYS A 132 -2.11 -7.77 -1.12
C CYS A 132 -1.76 -8.88 -0.12
N VAL A 133 -0.87 -8.62 0.85
CA VAL A 133 -0.41 -9.63 1.82
C VAL A 133 -1.57 -10.16 2.66
N PHE A 134 -2.55 -9.30 2.95
CA PHE A 134 -3.77 -9.66 3.69
C PHE A 134 -4.79 -10.47 2.88
N THR A 135 -4.56 -10.63 1.58
CA THR A 135 -5.52 -11.28 0.65
C THR A 135 -5.03 -12.59 0.08
N PHE A 136 -3.76 -12.95 0.32
CA PHE A 136 -3.17 -14.16 -0.23
C PHE A 136 -3.89 -15.42 0.22
N GLU A 137 -4.14 -16.33 -0.71
CA GLU A 137 -4.74 -17.64 -0.40
C GLU A 137 -3.79 -18.50 0.44
N CYS A 138 -2.48 -18.40 0.19
CA CYS A 138 -1.46 -19.10 0.97
C CYS A 138 -0.79 -18.11 1.93
N ASN A 139 -1.22 -18.10 3.19
CA ASN A 139 -0.65 -17.26 4.24
C ASN A 139 -0.74 -17.97 5.61
N PRO A 140 0.07 -17.57 6.61
CA PRO A 140 0.07 -18.20 7.93
C PRO A 140 -1.08 -17.73 8.86
N GLU A 141 -1.90 -16.76 8.44
CA GLU A 141 -2.96 -16.11 9.24
C GLU A 141 -2.47 -15.44 10.54
N GLU A 142 -1.17 -15.21 10.66
CA GLU A 142 -0.51 -14.67 11.85
C GLU A 142 0.46 -13.55 11.49
N PHE A 143 0.68 -12.64 12.43
CA PHE A 143 1.78 -11.70 12.41
C PHE A 143 2.98 -12.35 13.11
N TYR A 144 4.19 -11.92 12.74
CA TYR A 144 5.42 -12.43 13.33
C TYR A 144 6.27 -11.28 13.86
N TRP A 145 6.76 -11.40 15.09
CA TRP A 145 7.88 -10.60 15.57
C TRP A 145 9.16 -11.02 14.85
N LEU A 146 10.01 -10.05 14.53
CA LEU A 146 11.31 -10.27 13.95
C LEU A 146 12.41 -9.69 14.84
N THR A 147 13.53 -10.38 14.87
CA THR A 147 14.81 -9.81 15.31
C THR A 147 15.53 -9.14 14.13
N GLU A 148 16.49 -8.27 14.42
CA GLU A 148 17.38 -7.67 13.42
C GLU A 148 18.19 -8.73 12.63
N GLU A 149 18.57 -9.84 13.26
CA GLU A 149 19.29 -10.94 12.59
C GLU A 149 18.40 -11.62 11.54
N GLU A 150 17.14 -11.86 11.89
CA GLU A 150 16.13 -12.44 11.00
C GLU A 150 15.78 -11.50 9.84
N LEU A 151 15.65 -10.20 10.11
CA LEU A 151 15.51 -9.21 9.04
C LEU A 151 16.72 -9.24 8.09
N GLY A 152 17.93 -9.34 8.64
CA GLY A 152 19.16 -9.50 7.84
C GLY A 152 19.14 -10.76 6.95
N LEU A 153 18.58 -11.86 7.45
CA LEU A 153 18.39 -13.08 6.67
C LEU A 153 17.42 -12.86 5.50
N ILE A 154 16.26 -12.26 5.76
CA ILE A 154 15.25 -11.90 4.74
C ILE A 154 15.89 -11.05 3.65
N GLN A 155 16.60 -9.99 4.04
CA GLN A 155 17.28 -9.06 3.11
C GLN A 155 18.38 -9.74 2.27
N SER A 156 18.99 -10.82 2.77
CA SER A 156 20.02 -11.56 2.05
C SER A 156 19.48 -12.56 1.02
N LYS A 157 18.20 -12.96 1.15
CA LYS A 157 17.58 -14.04 0.37
C LYS A 157 16.46 -13.57 -0.55
N LEU A 158 15.77 -12.48 -0.17
CA LEU A 158 14.68 -11.90 -0.93
C LEU A 158 15.11 -10.58 -1.56
N THR A 159 14.44 -10.20 -2.65
CA THR A 159 14.67 -8.93 -3.33
C THR A 159 13.79 -7.87 -2.69
N LYS A 160 14.40 -6.81 -2.15
CA LYS A 160 13.67 -5.62 -1.69
C LYS A 160 13.06 -4.89 -2.89
N LEU A 161 11.78 -4.54 -2.81
CA LEU A 161 11.11 -3.69 -3.80
C LEU A 161 11.58 -2.23 -3.68
N PRO A 162 11.56 -1.46 -4.78
CA PRO A 162 12.16 -0.11 -4.81
C PRO A 162 11.27 0.97 -4.20
N PHE A 163 10.22 0.61 -3.47
CA PHE A 163 9.24 1.50 -2.89
C PHE A 163 8.92 1.07 -1.45
N GLU A 164 8.58 2.05 -0.62
CA GLU A 164 8.25 1.83 0.80
C GLU A 164 7.24 2.88 1.27
N ILE A 165 6.60 2.59 2.41
CA ILE A 165 5.74 3.53 3.12
C ILE A 165 6.47 3.94 4.39
N THR A 166 6.52 5.23 4.69
CA THR A 166 7.05 5.74 5.96
C THR A 166 5.95 6.44 6.75
N ASN A 167 6.10 6.49 8.08
CA ASN A 167 5.19 7.18 8.99
C ASN A 167 3.73 6.69 8.95
N TRP A 168 3.44 5.52 8.36
CA TRP A 168 2.11 4.92 8.44
C TRP A 168 1.81 4.62 9.90
N LEU A 169 0.58 4.83 10.38
CA LEU A 169 0.12 4.48 11.73
C LEU A 169 1.19 4.41 12.85
N CYS A 170 1.28 5.44 13.69
CA CYS A 170 2.25 5.52 14.79
C CYS A 170 3.71 5.53 14.34
N GLY A 171 4.00 6.02 13.12
CA GLY A 171 5.37 6.20 12.63
C GLY A 171 5.95 4.99 11.90
N MET A 172 5.18 3.93 11.73
CA MET A 172 5.60 2.66 11.13
C MET A 172 6.17 2.85 9.71
N ARG A 173 7.27 2.15 9.45
CA ARG A 173 7.88 2.02 8.12
C ARG A 173 7.62 0.62 7.56
N ILE A 174 7.09 0.55 6.35
CA ILE A 174 6.77 -0.70 5.66
C ILE A 174 7.74 -0.89 4.51
N THR A 175 8.50 -1.98 4.54
CA THR A 175 9.38 -2.42 3.45
C THR A 175 8.97 -3.78 2.93
N LEU A 176 9.11 -3.97 1.62
CA LEU A 176 8.52 -5.10 0.92
C LEU A 176 9.60 -5.93 0.23
N TYR A 177 9.48 -7.25 0.32
CA TYR A 177 10.43 -8.20 -0.24
C TYR A 177 9.71 -9.33 -0.97
N SER A 178 10.30 -9.82 -2.05
CA SER A 178 9.76 -10.96 -2.82
C SER A 178 10.89 -11.75 -3.48
N ASN A 179 10.60 -13.00 -3.83
CA ASN A 179 11.47 -13.81 -4.70
C ASN A 179 10.71 -14.47 -5.86
N GLU A 180 9.38 -14.40 -5.87
CA GLU A 180 8.52 -14.79 -6.99
C GLU A 180 7.52 -13.67 -7.31
N PRO A 181 6.90 -13.65 -8.52
CA PRO A 181 6.01 -12.56 -8.93
C PRO A 181 4.71 -12.44 -8.13
N ASP A 182 4.26 -13.51 -7.49
CA ASP A 182 2.98 -13.64 -6.79
C ASP A 182 3.15 -13.91 -5.29
N ASN A 183 4.32 -13.60 -4.73
CA ASN A 183 4.57 -13.66 -3.29
C ASN A 183 5.10 -12.35 -2.73
N MET A 184 4.92 -12.14 -1.43
CA MET A 184 5.38 -10.94 -0.76
C MET A 184 5.65 -11.21 0.72
N VAL A 185 6.65 -10.50 1.25
CA VAL A 185 6.91 -10.31 2.67
C VAL A 185 6.85 -8.81 2.94
N ALA A 186 5.93 -8.40 3.82
CA ALA A 186 5.87 -7.05 4.35
C ALA A 186 6.52 -7.02 5.73
N VAL A 187 7.63 -6.28 5.85
CA VAL A 187 8.29 -6.00 7.12
C VAL A 187 7.85 -4.61 7.57
N MET A 188 7.31 -4.57 8.77
CA MET A 188 6.79 -3.41 9.48
C MET A 188 7.74 -3.06 10.60
N ASP A 189 8.44 -1.94 10.48
CA ASP A 189 9.25 -1.36 11.54
C ASP A 189 8.37 -0.35 12.30
N CYS A 190 7.81 -0.79 13.43
CA CYS A 190 6.85 -0.02 14.22
C CYS A 190 7.53 1.07 15.08
N GLY A 191 8.86 1.16 15.06
CA GLY A 191 9.65 2.13 15.82
C GLY A 191 9.58 1.97 17.34
N ASP A 192 10.17 2.93 18.05
CA ASP A 192 10.25 2.97 19.53
C ASP A 192 9.07 3.73 20.18
N GLY A 193 7.90 3.79 19.51
CA GLY A 193 6.75 4.56 20.00
C GLY A 193 6.19 3.97 21.30
N GLU A 194 5.69 4.79 22.24
CA GLU A 194 5.26 4.36 23.59
C GLU A 194 4.22 3.20 23.67
N LEU A 195 3.62 2.81 22.54
CA LEU A 195 2.68 1.70 22.39
C LEU A 195 3.33 0.37 21.98
N HIS A 196 4.56 0.42 21.48
CA HIS A 196 5.35 -0.68 20.96
C HIS A 196 6.66 -0.74 21.75
N GLY A 197 7.04 -1.90 22.29
CA GLY A 197 8.35 -2.07 22.90
C GLY A 197 9.46 -1.66 21.94
N ASP A 198 10.59 -1.19 22.46
CA ASP A 198 11.76 -0.74 21.68
C ASP A 198 12.05 -1.67 20.48
N GLY A 199 12.13 -1.13 19.26
CA GLY A 199 12.58 -1.85 18.06
C GLY A 199 11.68 -3.00 17.59
N GLU A 200 10.36 -2.84 17.68
CA GLU A 200 9.38 -3.87 17.34
C GLU A 200 9.23 -4.06 15.81
N LEU A 201 10.12 -4.87 15.22
CA LEU A 201 9.97 -5.35 13.84
C LEU A 201 8.89 -6.43 13.79
N GLN A 202 7.92 -6.25 12.90
CA GLN A 202 6.89 -7.22 12.59
C GLN A 202 6.93 -7.64 11.13
N MET A 203 6.35 -8.79 10.83
CA MET A 203 6.27 -9.35 9.50
C MET A 203 4.89 -9.95 9.24
N LEU A 204 4.44 -9.75 8.00
CA LEU A 204 3.40 -10.53 7.34
C LEU A 204 3.95 -11.07 6.03
N TYR A 205 3.49 -12.24 5.61
CA TYR A 205 3.89 -12.81 4.33
C TYR A 205 2.85 -13.76 3.77
N GLY A 206 2.94 -14.00 2.48
CA GLY A 206 2.12 -14.99 1.81
C GLY A 206 2.37 -15.02 0.31
N ALA A 207 1.57 -15.84 -0.37
CA ALA A 207 1.58 -15.91 -1.83
C ALA A 207 0.20 -16.25 -2.40
N ALA A 208 -0.01 -15.88 -3.66
CA ALA A 208 -1.23 -16.24 -4.39
C ALA A 208 -1.22 -17.71 -4.84
N SER A 209 -0.06 -18.37 -4.92
CA SER A 209 0.06 -19.78 -5.29
C SER A 209 0.86 -20.61 -4.29
N GLU A 210 0.53 -21.89 -4.17
CA GLU A 210 1.25 -22.84 -3.32
C GLU A 210 2.74 -22.97 -3.68
N ALA A 211 3.06 -22.89 -4.98
CA ALA A 211 4.44 -23.00 -5.45
C ALA A 211 5.30 -21.83 -4.96
N SER A 212 4.78 -20.61 -5.07
CA SER A 212 5.48 -19.41 -4.60
C SER A 212 5.48 -19.28 -3.09
N TYR A 213 4.46 -19.80 -2.41
CA TYR A 213 4.45 -19.95 -0.95
C TYR A 213 5.56 -20.92 -0.49
N ALA A 214 5.71 -22.08 -1.14
CA ALA A 214 6.81 -23.01 -0.85
C ALA A 214 8.19 -22.36 -1.09
N SER A 215 8.31 -21.51 -2.12
CA SER A 215 9.52 -20.72 -2.39
C SER A 215 9.81 -19.74 -1.23
N LEU A 216 8.80 -19.06 -0.67
CA LEU A 216 8.96 -18.24 0.54
C LEU A 216 9.36 -19.08 1.76
N MET A 217 8.71 -20.22 1.98
CA MET A 217 8.99 -21.06 3.15
C MET A 217 10.42 -21.61 3.16
N SER A 218 11.03 -21.82 1.99
CA SER A 218 12.46 -22.17 1.91
C SER A 218 13.41 -21.12 2.50
N VAL A 219 12.92 -19.88 2.68
CA VAL A 219 13.63 -18.75 3.27
C VAL A 219 13.15 -18.48 4.71
N LEU A 220 11.83 -18.55 4.95
CA LEU A 220 11.19 -18.12 6.19
C LEU A 220 10.99 -19.25 7.22
N GLU A 221 11.33 -20.50 6.91
CA GLU A 221 11.21 -21.60 7.87
C GLU A 221 12.03 -21.30 9.14
N GLY A 222 11.34 -21.17 10.28
CA GLY A 222 11.95 -20.85 11.57
C GLY A 222 12.33 -19.37 11.75
N VAL A 223 11.84 -18.47 10.89
CA VAL A 223 12.05 -17.02 10.97
C VAL A 223 10.84 -16.38 11.65
N GLY A 224 11.10 -15.66 12.74
CA GLY A 224 10.12 -14.90 13.50
C GLY A 224 9.33 -15.71 14.52
N GLU A 225 8.68 -14.99 15.45
CA GLU A 225 7.81 -15.55 16.50
C GLU A 225 6.37 -15.06 16.30
N ALA A 226 5.40 -15.97 16.24
CA ALA A 226 3.99 -15.64 16.04
C ALA A 226 3.42 -14.78 17.19
N ILE A 227 2.53 -13.84 16.83
CA ILE A 227 1.85 -12.89 17.73
C ILE A 227 0.45 -13.38 18.13
#